data_AF-A0A955AHP7-F1
#
_entry.id   AF-A0A955AHP7-F1
#
_cell.length_a   1.000
_cell.length_b   1.000
_cell.length_c   1.000
_cell.angle_alpha   90.00
_cell.angle_beta   90.00
_cell.angle_gamma   90.00
#
_symmetry.space_group_name_H-M   'P 1'
#
loop_
_entity.id
_entity.type
_entity.pdbx_description
1 polymer ?
#
loop_
_entity_poly.entity_id
_entity_poly.type
_entity_poly.pdbx_seq_one_letter_code
_entity_poly.pdbx_strand_id
1 'polypeptide(L)' 'ENDAPFGSEHPSGAQFVYADGHVEFLQDAIDMTLYQDLSTYRGGELVSDHGR' A
#
# COMPACT_ATOMS: atom_id res chain seq x y z
N GLU A 1 -17.25 1.31 -12.02
CA GLU A 1 -16.68 2.13 -10.94
C GLU A 1 -16.30 1.17 -9.82
N ASN A 2 -15.09 1.30 -9.27
CA ASN A 2 -14.55 0.42 -8.22
C ASN A 2 -14.47 1.25 -6.93
N ASP A 3 -15.63 1.48 -6.31
CA ASP A 3 -15.79 2.26 -5.06
C ASP A 3 -15.48 1.43 -3.80
N ALA A 4 -14.77 0.32 -3.94
CA ALA A 4 -14.20 -0.38 -2.81
C ALA A 4 -12.73 0.08 -2.67
N PRO A 5 -12.42 1.10 -1.86
CA PRO A 5 -11.05 1.20 -1.36
C PRO A 5 -10.76 -0.13 -0.66
N PHE A 6 -9.54 -0.64 -0.79
CA PHE A 6 -9.05 -1.74 0.00
C PHE A 6 -9.07 -1.31 1.49
N GLY A 7 -10.25 -1.39 2.11
CA GLY A 7 -10.52 -0.82 3.43
C GLY A 7 -10.44 -1.89 4.50
N SER A 8 -9.50 -1.73 5.42
CA SER A 8 -9.44 -2.47 6.67
C SER A 8 -9.91 -1.57 7.78
N GLU A 9 -11.08 -1.86 8.35
CA GLU A 9 -11.59 -1.17 9.56
C GLU A 9 -10.82 -1.60 10.83
N HIS A 10 -9.76 -2.41 10.68
CA HIS A 10 -8.91 -2.80 11.79
C HIS A 10 -8.02 -1.61 12.19
N PRO A 11 -7.98 -1.24 13.48
CA PRO A 11 -7.09 -0.18 13.93
C PRO A 11 -5.64 -0.51 13.55
N SER A 12 -4.87 0.50 13.16
CA SER A 12 -3.44 0.42 12.83
C SER A 12 -3.07 0.04 11.39
N GLY A 13 -3.99 -0.49 10.56
CA GLY A 13 -3.70 -0.79 9.15
C GLY A 13 -4.14 -2.17 8.65
N ALA A 14 -3.54 -2.62 7.54
CA ALA A 14 -3.85 -3.91 6.91
C ALA A 14 -2.66 -4.54 6.16
N GLN A 15 -2.76 -5.84 5.88
CA GLN A 15 -1.84 -6.54 4.98
C GLN A 15 -2.27 -6.33 3.52
N PHE A 16 -1.36 -5.87 2.68
CA PHE A 16 -1.55 -5.69 1.23
C PHE A 16 -0.65 -6.64 0.45
N VAL A 17 -1.20 -7.22 -0.61
CA VAL A 17 -0.45 -8.06 -1.56
C VAL A 17 -0.17 -7.26 -2.83
N TYR A 18 1.07 -7.35 -3.31
CA TYR A 18 1.53 -6.66 -4.51
C TYR A 18 1.57 -7.60 -5.71
N ALA A 19 1.76 -7.04 -6.91
CA ALA A 19 1.68 -7.78 -8.17
C ALA A 19 2.73 -8.90 -8.33
N ASP A 20 3.86 -8.80 -7.64
CA ASP A 20 4.93 -9.81 -7.57
C ASP A 20 4.68 -10.87 -6.47
N GLY A 21 3.59 -10.74 -5.71
CA GLY A 21 3.19 -11.65 -4.64
C GLY A 21 3.80 -11.34 -3.26
N HIS A 22 4.56 -10.26 -3.10
CA HIS A 22 5.00 -9.85 -1.76
C HIS A 22 3.82 -9.30 -0.95
N VAL A 23 3.90 -9.43 0.37
CA VAL A 23 2.89 -8.94 1.30
C VAL A 23 3.55 -8.00 2.30
N GLU A 24 2.98 -6.81 2.46
CA GLU A 24 3.45 -5.79 3.39
C GLU A 24 2.31 -5.29 4.27
N PHE A 25 2.63 -4.89 5.49
CA PHE A 25 1.68 -4.20 6.35
C PHE A 25 1.69 -2.70 6.03
N LEU A 26 0.56 -2.17 5.59
CA LEU A 26 0.38 -0.74 5.40
C LEU A 26 -0.37 -0.16 6.59
N GLN A 27 0.22 0.85 7.22
CA GLN A 27 -0.42 1.58 8.32
C GLN A 27 -1.54 2.47 7.80
N ASP A 28 -2.60 2.66 8.59
CA ASP A 28 -3.67 3.60 8.27
C ASP A 28 -3.19 5.07 8.17
N ALA A 29 -2.06 5.37 8.82
CA ALA A 29 -1.39 6.67 8.73
C ALA A 29 -0.46 6.82 7.50
N ILE A 30 -0.51 5.90 6.53
CA ILE A 30 0.30 5.97 5.30
C ILE A 30 0.04 7.28 4.53
N ASP A 31 1.11 7.84 3.96
CA ASP A 31 0.97 8.99 3.07
C ASP A 31 0.18 8.61 1.81
N MET A 32 -0.81 9.44 1.45
CA MET A 32 -1.72 9.14 0.33
C MET A 32 -1.04 9.22 -1.04
N THR A 33 0.03 10.00 -1.19
CA THR A 33 0.84 10.02 -2.41
C THR A 33 1.63 8.72 -2.51
N LEU A 34 2.26 8.29 -1.41
CA LEU A 34 2.95 6.98 -1.36
C LEU A 34 1.99 5.82 -1.66
N TYR A 35 0.79 5.80 -1.07
CA TYR A 35 -0.20 4.74 -1.32
C TYR A 35 -0.60 4.65 -2.81
N GLN A 36 -0.81 5.80 -3.46
CA GLN A 36 -1.13 5.86 -4.88
C GLN A 36 0.05 5.44 -5.74
N ASP A 37 1.25 5.88 -5.38
CA ASP A 37 2.49 5.50 -6.05
C ASP A 37 2.70 3.98 -5.97
N LEU A 38 2.51 3.36 -4.81
CA LEU A 38 2.59 1.89 -4.66
C LEU A 38 1.56 1.13 -5.53
N SER A 39 0.49 1.80 -5.97
CA SER A 39 -0.54 1.24 -6.86
C SER A 39 -0.21 1.37 -8.34
N THR A 40 0.90 2.00 -8.72
CA THR A 40 1.35 2.08 -10.11
C THR A 40 2.46 1.04 -10.40
N TYR A 41 2.60 0.69 -11.68
CA TYR A 41 3.63 -0.24 -12.15
C TYR A 41 4.85 0.51 -12.73
N ARG A 42 4.82 1.85 -12.74
CA ARG A 42 5.68 2.68 -13.58
C ARG A 42 7.10 2.84 -13.05
N GLY A 43 7.47 2.15 -11.96
CA GLY A 43 8.86 1.84 -11.61
C GLY A 43 9.71 3.04 -11.19
N GLY A 44 9.06 4.08 -10.66
CA GLY A 44 9.70 5.28 -10.10
C GLY A 44 9.12 5.68 -8.75
N GLU A 45 8.33 4.80 -8.16
CA GLU A 45 7.61 5.06 -6.93
C GLU A 45 8.58 4.98 -5.77
N LEU A 46 8.42 5.90 -4.81
CA LEU A 46 9.32 6.01 -3.68
C LEU A 46 9.04 4.86 -2.71
N VAL A 47 9.49 3.65 -3.04
CA VAL A 47 9.43 2.50 -2.12
C VAL A 47 10.38 2.84 -0.98
N SER A 48 9.81 3.43 0.08
CA SER A 48 10.53 3.66 1.32
C SER A 48 10.83 2.29 1.87
N ASP A 49 12.09 1.88 1.77
CA ASP A 49 12.63 0.65 2.37
C ASP A 49 12.30 0.69 3.87
N HIS A 50 11.17 0.08 4.26
CA HIS A 50 10.92 -0.32 5.64
C HIS A 50 11.82 -1.52 5.86
N GLY A 51 13.08 -1.21 6.14
CA GLY A 51 14.15 -2.16 6.37
C GLY A 51 13.73 -3.28 7.32
N ARG A 52 14.21 -4.48 6.99
CA ARG A 52 14.09 -5.71 7.79
C ARG A 52 14.27 -5.51 9.30
#